data_AF-A0A524N6A2-F1
#
_entry.id   AF-A0A524N6A2-F1
#
_cell.length_a   1.000
_cell.length_b   1.000
_cell.length_c   1.000
_cell.angle_alpha   90.00
_cell.angle_beta   90.00
_cell.angle_gamma   90.00
#
_symmetry.space_group_name_H-M   'P 1'
#
loop_
_entity.id
_entity.type
_entity.pdbx_description
1 polymer ?
#
loop_
_entity_poly.entity_id
_entity_poly.type
_entity_poly.pdbx_seq_one_letter_code
_entity_poly.pdbx_strand_id
1 'polypeptide(L)'
;MEPRLLTGINVSDSEIKSLPLIQRRKLLGYLVPAVNIPLFLYNVYQTIQHFQTGMVIGSQIFWEDIVVLISTLFMTIAIPRFFPVYQSKYYLKGNALEMKRLLRKTVSIAYKDIDRVEVYIRADEEISKESTEYATDQSALLRKSGFRFIDYTNAEDVIMNLFVEKTIYMISPEKPKVLLKELKRNNKRLTARIVELTQRGKRIQDLS
;
A
#
# COMPACT_ATOMS: atom_id res chain seq x y z
N MET A 1 -16.99 31.63 22.52
CA MET A 1 -15.56 31.55 22.90
C MET A 1 -14.94 30.43 22.09
N GLU A 2 -14.36 30.79 20.95
CA GLU A 2 -13.56 29.89 20.12
C GLU A 2 -12.11 29.94 20.60
N PRO A 3 -11.38 28.82 20.65
CA PRO A 3 -9.95 28.86 20.88
C PRO A 3 -9.27 29.35 19.60
N ARG A 4 -8.88 30.63 19.59
CA ARG A 4 -7.91 31.20 18.66
C ARG A 4 -6.58 30.47 18.84
N LEU A 5 -6.22 29.63 17.88
CA LEU A 5 -4.86 29.08 17.78
C LEU A 5 -3.94 30.16 17.20
N LEU A 6 -3.20 30.80 18.11
CA LEU A 6 -2.03 31.63 17.86
C LEU A 6 -0.92 30.80 17.23
N THR A 7 -0.93 30.64 15.90
CA THR A 7 0.25 30.59 15.02
C THR A 7 -0.26 30.45 13.59
N GLY A 8 -0.19 31.54 12.82
CA GLY A 8 -0.53 31.59 11.40
C GLY A 8 0.50 30.89 10.53
N ILE A 9 0.58 29.56 10.61
CA ILE A 9 1.14 28.74 9.54
C ILE A 9 -0.01 27.90 9.01
N ASN A 10 -0.57 28.33 7.89
CA ASN A 10 -1.29 27.42 7.00
C ASN A 10 -0.26 26.36 6.59
N VAL A 11 -0.22 25.22 7.30
CA VAL A 11 0.51 24.06 6.80
C VAL A 11 -0.31 23.61 5.61
N SER A 12 0.06 24.10 4.43
CA SER A 12 -0.49 23.61 3.18
C SER A 12 -0.28 22.11 3.18
N ASP A 13 -1.36 21.33 3.28
CA ASP A 13 -1.32 19.90 3.08
C ASP A 13 -0.60 19.64 1.74
N SER A 14 0.66 19.20 1.80
CA SER A 14 1.46 19.01 0.60
C SER A 14 1.28 17.58 0.13
N GLU A 15 0.72 17.42 -1.07
CA GLU A 15 0.63 16.13 -1.72
C GLU A 15 2.03 15.66 -2.10
N ILE A 16 2.45 14.53 -1.55
CA ILE A 16 3.67 13.86 -1.99
C ILE A 16 3.29 13.03 -3.20
N LYS A 17 3.83 13.41 -4.35
CA LYS A 17 3.66 12.63 -5.58
C LYS A 17 4.18 11.21 -5.36
N SER A 18 3.31 10.24 -5.63
CA SER A 18 3.65 8.83 -5.61
C SER A 18 4.16 8.41 -6.98
N LEU A 19 5.05 7.42 -7.03
CA LEU A 19 5.38 6.77 -8.29
C LEU A 19 4.16 6.11 -8.94
N PRO A 20 4.13 5.99 -10.28
CA PRO A 20 3.03 5.35 -10.99
C PRO A 20 2.93 3.89 -10.59
N LEU A 21 1.70 3.36 -10.62
CA LEU A 21 1.48 1.95 -10.32
C LEU A 21 2.13 1.06 -11.40
N ILE A 22 2.85 0.03 -10.96
CA ILE A 22 3.41 -0.99 -11.87
C ILE A 22 2.32 -1.54 -12.79
N GLN A 23 2.62 -1.66 -14.09
CA GLN A 23 1.67 -2.12 -15.11
C GLN A 23 0.98 -3.44 -14.72
N ARG A 24 1.72 -4.45 -14.25
CA ARG A 24 1.16 -5.73 -13.81
C ARG A 24 0.13 -5.58 -12.68
N ARG A 25 0.42 -4.75 -11.68
CA ARG A 25 -0.49 -4.48 -10.54
C ARG A 25 -1.73 -3.72 -11.01
N LYS A 26 -1.54 -2.75 -11.92
CA LYS A 26 -2.61 -2.00 -12.59
C LYS A 26 -3.54 -2.93 -13.37
N LEU A 27 -2.97 -3.86 -14.14
CA LEU A 27 -3.70 -4.85 -14.94
C LEU A 27 -4.57 -5.74 -14.04
N LEU A 28 -4.02 -6.27 -12.96
CA LEU A 28 -4.77 -7.05 -11.97
C LEU A 28 -5.91 -6.24 -11.33
N GLY A 29 -5.65 -4.97 -11.02
CA GLY A 29 -6.65 -4.08 -10.42
C GLY A 29 -7.87 -3.79 -11.26
N TYR A 30 -7.71 -3.80 -12.58
CA TYR A 30 -8.81 -3.55 -13.51
C TYR A 30 -9.44 -4.84 -14.02
N LEU A 31 -8.65 -5.87 -14.33
CA LEU A 31 -9.17 -7.14 -14.85
C LEU A 31 -10.01 -7.89 -13.82
N VAL A 32 -9.58 -7.91 -12.56
CA VAL A 32 -10.29 -8.68 -11.54
C VAL A 32 -11.72 -8.15 -11.35
N PRO A 33 -11.96 -6.85 -11.14
CA PRO A 33 -13.32 -6.31 -11.14
C PRO A 33 -14.02 -6.45 -12.49
N ALA A 34 -13.32 -6.21 -13.61
CA ALA A 34 -13.94 -6.26 -14.94
C ALA A 34 -14.47 -7.65 -15.32
N VAL A 35 -13.86 -8.73 -14.82
CA VAL A 35 -14.34 -10.10 -15.03
C VAL A 35 -15.36 -10.50 -13.97
N ASN A 36 -15.10 -10.21 -12.69
CA ASN A 36 -15.95 -10.72 -11.62
C ASN A 36 -17.26 -9.93 -11.44
N ILE A 37 -17.31 -8.63 -11.76
CA ILE A 37 -18.56 -7.85 -11.67
C ILE A 37 -19.61 -8.36 -12.66
N PRO A 38 -19.31 -8.55 -13.97
CA PRO A 38 -20.27 -9.15 -14.90
C PRO A 38 -20.70 -10.55 -14.50
N LEU A 39 -19.77 -11.40 -14.06
CA LEU A 39 -20.10 -12.75 -13.59
C LEU A 39 -21.03 -12.71 -12.38
N PHE A 40 -20.75 -11.84 -11.40
CA PHE A 40 -21.62 -11.64 -10.25
C PHE A 40 -23.02 -11.21 -10.67
N LEU A 41 -23.14 -10.20 -11.54
CA LEU A 41 -24.44 -9.73 -12.04
C LEU A 41 -25.21 -10.81 -12.80
N TYR A 42 -24.51 -11.60 -13.62
CA TYR A 42 -25.10 -12.73 -14.35
C TYR A 42 -25.62 -13.80 -13.41
N ASN A 43 -24.84 -14.15 -12.38
CA ASN A 43 -25.25 -15.15 -11.38
C ASN A 43 -26.43 -14.62 -10.55
N VAL A 44 -26.47 -13.34 -10.20
CA VAL A 44 -27.64 -12.73 -9.53
C VAL A 44 -28.88 -12.88 -10.41
N TYR A 45 -28.76 -12.60 -11.71
CA TYR A 45 -29.86 -12.77 -12.64
C TYR A 45 -30.33 -14.24 -12.73
N GLN A 46 -29.42 -15.20 -12.84
CA GLN A 46 -29.76 -16.62 -12.86
C GLN A 46 -30.47 -17.06 -11.59
N THR A 47 -29.96 -16.66 -10.42
CA THR A 47 -30.60 -16.99 -9.13
C THR A 47 -32.02 -16.43 -9.06
N ILE A 48 -32.25 -15.19 -9.51
CA ILE A 48 -33.59 -14.61 -9.59
C ILE A 48 -34.50 -15.45 -10.50
N GLN A 49 -34.02 -15.87 -11.67
CA GLN A 49 -34.78 -16.73 -12.59
C GLN A 49 -35.11 -18.07 -11.94
N HIS A 50 -34.15 -18.72 -11.28
CA HIS A 50 -34.39 -19.97 -10.58
C HIS A 50 -35.49 -19.84 -9.52
N PHE A 51 -35.47 -18.75 -8.73
CA PHE A 51 -36.54 -18.44 -7.78
C PHE A 51 -37.90 -18.27 -8.47
N GLN A 52 -37.96 -17.56 -9.60
CA GLN A 52 -39.19 -17.38 -10.37
C GLN A 52 -39.74 -18.70 -10.93
N THR A 53 -38.86 -19.65 -11.27
CA THR A 53 -39.23 -20.99 -11.74
C THR A 53 -39.58 -21.98 -10.61
N GLY A 54 -39.61 -21.51 -9.35
CA GLY A 54 -40.01 -22.34 -8.20
C GLY A 54 -38.87 -23.10 -7.52
N MET A 55 -37.63 -22.57 -7.56
CA MET A 55 -36.51 -23.13 -6.79
C MET A 55 -36.88 -23.35 -5.32
N VAL A 56 -36.64 -24.58 -4.84
CA VAL A 56 -36.83 -24.94 -3.43
C VAL A 56 -35.61 -24.49 -2.62
N ILE A 57 -35.86 -23.75 -1.54
CA ILE A 57 -34.81 -23.33 -0.59
C ILE A 57 -34.16 -24.57 0.02
N GLY A 58 -32.82 -24.60 0.03
CA GLY A 58 -32.05 -25.73 0.55
C GLY A 58 -31.82 -26.87 -0.45
N SER A 59 -32.32 -26.75 -1.68
CA SER A 59 -31.94 -27.64 -2.79
C SER A 59 -30.46 -27.48 -3.17
N GLN A 60 -29.93 -28.43 -3.93
CA GLN A 60 -28.54 -28.36 -4.42
C GLN A 60 -28.30 -27.10 -5.25
N ILE A 61 -29.21 -26.77 -6.18
CA ILE A 61 -29.11 -25.58 -7.05
C ILE A 61 -29.09 -24.29 -6.21
N PHE A 62 -29.90 -24.22 -5.15
CA PHE A 62 -29.88 -23.09 -4.22
C PHE A 62 -28.50 -22.89 -3.57
N TRP A 63 -27.88 -23.97 -3.09
CA TRP A 63 -26.56 -23.89 -2.46
C TRP A 63 -25.44 -23.57 -3.45
N GLU A 64 -25.51 -24.10 -4.66
CA GLU A 64 -24.58 -23.79 -5.74
C GLU A 64 -24.62 -22.29 -6.09
N ASP A 65 -25.81 -21.73 -6.29
CA ASP A 65 -26.02 -20.31 -6.56
C ASP A 65 -25.46 -19.42 -5.43
N ILE A 66 -25.74 -19.76 -4.17
CA ILE A 66 -25.23 -19.02 -3.02
C ILE A 66 -23.70 -19.07 -2.94
N VAL A 67 -23.10 -20.25 -3.11
CA VAL A 67 -21.64 -20.41 -3.08
C VAL A 67 -21.00 -19.58 -4.19
N VAL A 68 -21.52 -19.67 -5.41
CA VAL A 68 -20.99 -18.92 -6.56
C VAL A 68 -21.12 -17.41 -6.34
N LEU A 69 -22.25 -16.93 -5.83
CA LEU A 69 -22.45 -15.51 -5.52
C LEU A 69 -21.49 -15.01 -4.43
N ILE A 70 -21.32 -15.77 -3.35
CA ILE A 70 -20.39 -15.42 -2.27
C ILE A 70 -18.96 -15.43 -2.77
N SER A 71 -18.55 -16.46 -3.52
CA SER A 71 -17.19 -16.58 -4.05
C SER A 71 -16.86 -15.46 -5.04
N THR A 72 -17.75 -15.14 -5.97
CA THR A 72 -17.53 -14.06 -6.95
C THR A 72 -17.49 -12.68 -6.28
N LEU A 73 -18.37 -12.41 -5.31
CA LEU A 73 -18.34 -11.18 -4.52
C LEU A 73 -17.07 -11.09 -3.67
N PHE A 74 -16.69 -12.18 -3.01
CA PHE A 74 -15.48 -12.26 -2.21
C PHE A 74 -14.24 -11.98 -3.05
N MET A 75 -14.11 -12.61 -4.22
CA MET A 75 -12.97 -12.38 -5.12
C MET A 75 -12.90 -10.93 -5.60
N THR A 76 -14.06 -10.33 -5.92
CA THR A 76 -14.16 -8.93 -6.35
C THR A 76 -13.68 -7.94 -5.28
N ILE A 77 -13.97 -8.21 -4.00
CA ILE A 77 -13.67 -7.28 -2.89
C ILE A 77 -12.32 -7.60 -2.24
N ALA A 78 -12.02 -8.88 -2.02
CA ALA A 78 -10.85 -9.33 -1.28
C ALA A 78 -9.56 -9.06 -2.07
N ILE A 79 -9.54 -9.37 -3.37
CA ILE A 79 -8.32 -9.22 -4.18
C ILE A 79 -7.82 -7.77 -4.17
N PRO A 80 -8.66 -6.74 -4.46
CA PRO A 80 -8.19 -5.36 -4.42
C PRO A 80 -7.83 -4.86 -3.01
N ARG A 81 -8.34 -5.52 -1.95
CA ARG A 81 -8.02 -5.18 -0.56
C ARG A 81 -6.66 -5.74 -0.14
N PHE A 82 -6.34 -6.98 -0.53
CA PHE A 82 -5.08 -7.65 -0.17
C PHE A 82 -3.93 -7.30 -1.12
N PHE A 83 -4.20 -7.18 -2.42
CA PHE A 83 -3.19 -6.81 -3.40
C PHE A 83 -3.19 -5.29 -3.67
N PRO A 84 -2.01 -4.64 -3.67
CA PRO A 84 -1.89 -3.21 -3.96
C PRO A 84 -2.15 -2.94 -5.45
N VAL A 85 -3.42 -2.78 -5.81
CA VAL A 85 -3.84 -2.62 -7.22
C VAL A 85 -4.35 -1.23 -7.58
N TYR A 86 -4.49 -0.35 -6.58
CA TYR A 86 -4.82 1.05 -6.79
C TYR A 86 -3.65 1.94 -6.39
N GLN A 87 -3.52 3.05 -7.10
CA GLN A 87 -2.52 4.05 -6.78
C GLN A 87 -2.75 4.63 -5.39
N SER A 88 -1.68 4.67 -4.61
CA SER A 88 -1.67 5.28 -3.28
C SER A 88 -1.36 6.76 -3.39
N LYS A 89 -1.96 7.56 -2.51
CA LYS A 89 -1.67 8.99 -2.35
C LYS A 89 -1.14 9.24 -0.95
N TYR A 90 -0.15 10.11 -0.83
CA TYR A 90 0.44 10.47 0.45
C TYR A 90 0.39 11.98 0.65
N TYR A 91 0.12 12.41 1.89
CA TYR A 91 -0.02 13.81 2.24
C TYR A 91 0.79 14.09 3.50
N LEU A 92 1.62 15.13 3.46
CA LEU A 92 2.21 15.69 4.67
C LEU A 92 1.21 16.65 5.28
N LYS A 93 0.72 16.31 6.46
CA LYS A 93 -0.08 17.18 7.31
C LYS A 93 0.78 17.74 8.43
N GLY A 94 0.29 18.78 9.11
CA GLY A 94 1.00 19.48 10.20
C GLY A 94 1.81 18.57 11.12
N ASN A 95 1.19 17.51 11.65
CA ASN A 95 1.82 16.62 12.63
C ASN A 95 1.89 15.14 12.20
N ALA A 96 1.45 14.80 10.99
CA ALA A 96 1.32 13.41 10.57
C ALA A 96 1.50 13.22 9.05
N LEU A 97 1.98 12.03 8.69
CA LEU A 97 1.93 11.53 7.32
C LEU A 97 0.62 10.77 7.12
N GLU A 98 -0.19 11.20 6.16
CA GLU A 98 -1.44 10.55 5.80
C GLU A 98 -1.29 9.76 4.51
N MET A 99 -1.75 8.51 4.51
CA MET A 99 -1.70 7.60 3.39
C MET A 99 -3.11 7.15 3.02
N LYS A 100 -3.47 7.33 1.75
CA LYS A 100 -4.78 6.99 1.20
C LYS A 100 -4.64 6.02 0.04
N ARG A 101 -5.56 5.07 -0.05
CA ARG A 101 -5.73 4.21 -1.21
C ARG A 101 -7.20 3.81 -1.32
N LEU A 102 -7.71 3.69 -2.55
CA LEU A 102 -9.06 3.22 -2.81
C LEU A 102 -9.27 1.81 -2.22
N LEU A 103 -10.46 1.54 -1.67
CA LEU A 103 -10.83 0.28 -0.99
C LEU A 103 -9.96 -0.11 0.23
N ARG A 104 -9.14 0.81 0.73
CA ARG A 104 -8.41 0.67 2.01
C ARG A 104 -8.72 1.82 2.95
N LYS A 105 -8.55 1.56 4.25
CA LYS A 105 -8.67 2.60 5.28
C LYS A 105 -7.55 3.63 5.11
N THR A 106 -7.90 4.90 5.32
CA THR A 106 -6.91 5.98 5.43
C THR A 106 -6.12 5.80 6.72
N VAL A 107 -4.80 5.88 6.62
CA VAL A 107 -3.90 5.75 7.77
C VAL A 107 -3.19 7.09 7.98
N SER A 108 -3.14 7.57 9.21
CA SER A 108 -2.40 8.76 9.60
C SER A 108 -1.38 8.37 10.67
N ILE A 109 -0.11 8.64 10.41
CA ILE A 109 1.01 8.29 11.31
C ILE A 109 1.60 9.59 11.81
N ALA A 110 1.59 9.82 13.13
CA ALA A 110 2.23 11.01 13.67
C ALA A 110 3.74 10.93 13.48
N TYR A 111 4.39 12.03 13.13
CA TYR A 111 5.83 12.02 12.83
C TYR A 111 6.68 11.50 14.01
N LYS A 112 6.22 11.78 15.24
CA LYS A 112 6.85 11.33 16.49
C LYS A 112 6.85 9.82 16.69
N ASP A 113 5.92 9.10 16.05
CA ASP A 113 5.77 7.65 16.20
C ASP A 113 6.64 6.90 15.16
N ILE A 114 7.27 7.61 14.24
CA ILE A 114 8.19 7.04 13.26
C ILE A 114 9.58 6.99 13.88
N ASP A 115 10.03 5.79 14.23
CA ASP A 115 11.32 5.57 14.90
C ASP A 115 12.48 5.53 13.90
N ARG A 116 12.24 4.88 12.76
CA ARG A 116 13.24 4.64 11.72
C ARG A 116 12.60 4.73 10.33
N VAL A 117 13.37 5.21 9.37
CA VAL A 117 13.03 5.15 7.94
C VAL A 117 14.18 4.54 7.16
N GLU A 118 13.87 3.58 6.30
CA GLU A 118 14.81 3.03 5.33
C GLU A 118 14.30 3.25 3.92
N VAL A 119 15.15 3.80 3.06
CA VAL A 119 14.83 4.03 1.65
C VAL A 119 15.71 3.14 0.80
N TYR A 120 15.10 2.30 -0.02
CA TYR A 120 15.76 1.46 -1.01
C TYR A 120 15.51 2.07 -2.38
N ILE A 121 16.59 2.38 -3.10
CA ILE A 121 16.55 3.02 -4.42
C ILE A 121 17.26 2.10 -5.42
N ARG A 122 16.55 1.66 -6.46
CA ARG A 122 17.15 1.07 -7.66
C ARG A 122 17.80 2.20 -8.47
N ALA A 123 19.13 2.26 -8.45
CA ALA A 123 19.87 3.30 -9.19
C ALA A 123 20.12 2.90 -10.65
N ASP A 124 20.26 1.60 -10.92
CA ASP A 124 20.52 1.05 -12.26
C ASP A 124 19.37 0.13 -12.73
N GLU A 125 19.10 0.08 -14.03
CA GLU A 125 18.05 -0.78 -14.62
C GLU A 125 18.35 -2.27 -14.43
N GLU A 126 19.61 -2.65 -14.59
CA GLU A 126 20.10 -4.00 -14.27
C GLU A 126 20.68 -4.00 -12.86
N ILE A 127 19.96 -4.58 -11.89
CA ILE A 127 20.47 -4.80 -10.53
C ILE A 127 21.14 -6.18 -10.46
N SER A 128 22.29 -6.27 -9.78
CA SER A 128 22.92 -7.57 -9.48
C SER A 128 22.02 -8.49 -8.63
N LYS A 129 22.05 -9.79 -8.89
CA LYS A 129 21.24 -10.78 -8.16
C LYS A 129 21.46 -10.70 -6.64
N GLU A 130 22.71 -10.48 -6.22
CA GLU A 130 23.16 -10.31 -4.84
C GLU A 130 22.50 -9.12 -4.11
N SER A 131 22.34 -7.99 -4.80
CA SER A 131 21.69 -6.79 -4.27
C SER A 131 20.19 -7.00 -4.06
N THR A 132 19.58 -7.78 -4.95
CA THR A 132 18.15 -8.14 -4.88
C THR A 132 17.92 -9.12 -3.72
N GLU A 133 18.74 -10.17 -3.61
CA GLU A 133 18.69 -11.16 -2.55
C GLU A 133 18.81 -10.52 -1.16
N TYR A 134 19.72 -9.55 -0.99
CA TYR A 134 19.88 -8.81 0.26
C TYR A 134 18.62 -8.02 0.68
N ALA A 135 17.97 -7.31 -0.25
CA ALA A 135 16.76 -6.55 0.05
C ALA A 135 15.57 -7.48 0.39
N THR A 136 15.47 -8.61 -0.30
CA THR A 136 14.46 -9.64 0.01
C THR A 136 14.74 -10.33 1.33
N ASP A 137 16.00 -10.60 1.67
CA ASP A 137 16.40 -11.25 2.91
C ASP A 137 16.17 -10.36 4.13
N GLN A 138 16.49 -9.07 4.04
CA GLN A 138 16.18 -8.12 5.13
C GLN A 138 14.67 -8.01 5.37
N SER A 139 13.89 -7.95 4.28
CA SER A 139 12.43 -7.93 4.37
C SER A 139 11.86 -9.24 4.94
N ALA A 140 12.42 -10.39 4.56
CA ALA A 140 12.02 -11.72 5.03
C ALA A 140 12.41 -11.96 6.50
N LEU A 141 13.60 -11.50 6.92
CA LEU A 141 14.04 -11.54 8.31
C LEU A 141 13.12 -10.71 9.20
N LEU A 142 12.80 -9.48 8.80
CA LEU A 142 11.87 -8.61 9.53
C LEU A 142 10.47 -9.24 9.66
N ARG A 143 9.97 -9.95 8.64
CA ARG A 143 8.72 -10.72 8.71
C ARG A 143 8.78 -11.84 9.74
N LYS A 144 9.87 -12.61 9.78
CA LYS A 144 10.07 -13.69 10.75
C LYS A 144 10.20 -13.17 12.19
N SER A 145 10.67 -11.94 12.36
CA SER A 145 10.82 -11.27 13.67
C SER A 145 9.53 -10.69 14.26
N GLY A 146 8.37 -10.86 13.60
CA GLY A 146 7.06 -10.44 14.11
C GLY A 146 6.63 -9.02 13.72
N PHE A 147 7.33 -8.36 12.78
CA PHE A 147 6.85 -7.10 12.20
C PHE A 147 5.65 -7.33 11.27
N ARG A 148 4.63 -6.48 11.40
CA ARG A 148 3.49 -6.45 10.48
C ARG A 148 3.77 -5.50 9.31
N PHE A 149 3.57 -5.96 8.09
CA PHE A 149 3.82 -5.18 6.88
C PHE A 149 2.52 -4.64 6.32
N ILE A 150 2.51 -3.34 6.04
CA ILE A 150 1.38 -2.66 5.40
C ILE A 150 1.89 -2.01 4.11
N ASP A 151 1.56 -2.65 2.99
CA ASP A 151 2.01 -2.22 1.66
C ASP A 151 1.14 -1.09 1.10
N TYR A 152 1.70 0.13 1.04
CA TYR A 152 1.20 1.28 0.29
C TYR A 152 2.08 1.60 -0.95
N THR A 153 3.00 0.73 -1.33
CA THR A 153 3.92 0.89 -2.46
C THR A 153 3.20 0.77 -3.80
N ASN A 154 3.50 1.70 -4.72
CA ASN A 154 3.01 1.69 -6.10
C ASN A 154 4.03 1.09 -7.07
N ALA A 155 5.33 1.26 -6.80
CA ALA A 155 6.43 0.83 -7.65
C ALA A 155 7.61 0.26 -6.85
N GLU A 156 8.43 -0.58 -7.50
CA GLU A 156 9.51 -1.36 -6.85
C GLU A 156 10.91 -0.73 -7.06
N ASP A 157 10.98 0.31 -7.88
CA ASP A 157 12.15 1.15 -8.12
C ASP A 157 12.57 1.96 -6.88
N VAL A 158 11.60 2.49 -6.15
CA VAL A 158 11.83 3.23 -4.91
C VAL A 158 10.87 2.73 -3.84
N ILE A 159 11.44 2.13 -2.79
CA ILE A 159 10.68 1.63 -1.64
C ILE A 159 11.20 2.32 -0.39
N MET A 160 10.33 3.06 0.29
CA MET A 160 10.60 3.65 1.58
C MET A 160 9.77 2.92 2.65
N ASN A 161 10.46 2.34 3.63
CA ASN A 161 9.90 1.64 4.77
C ASN A 161 9.89 2.58 5.98
N LEU A 162 8.70 2.85 6.51
CA LEU A 162 8.51 3.61 7.75
C LEU A 162 8.27 2.63 8.90
N PHE A 163 9.15 2.64 9.90
CA PHE A 163 9.07 1.78 11.06
C PHE A 163 8.37 2.54 12.19
N VAL A 164 7.24 1.98 12.62
CA VAL A 164 6.38 2.51 13.68
C VAL A 164 6.12 1.37 14.64
N GLU A 165 6.80 1.36 15.79
CA GLU A 165 6.76 0.26 16.75
C GLU A 165 7.04 -1.11 16.07
N LYS A 166 6.03 -1.99 15.97
CA LYS A 166 6.11 -3.32 15.32
C LYS A 166 5.46 -3.35 13.92
N THR A 167 5.22 -2.19 13.33
CA THR A 167 4.56 -2.08 12.01
C THR A 167 5.48 -1.38 11.03
N ILE A 168 5.59 -1.95 9.83
CA ILE A 168 6.34 -1.38 8.72
C ILE A 168 5.36 -0.96 7.64
N TYR A 169 5.31 0.34 7.35
CA TYR A 169 4.54 0.89 6.24
C TYR A 169 5.47 1.08 5.04
N MET A 170 5.15 0.42 3.93
CA MET A 170 5.92 0.53 2.69
C MET A 170 5.27 1.58 1.79
N ILE A 171 6.02 2.60 1.37
CA ILE A 171 5.56 3.65 0.46
C ILE A 171 6.58 3.86 -0.66
N SER A 172 6.14 4.43 -1.79
CA SER A 172 7.00 4.73 -2.95
C SER A 172 6.81 6.17 -3.43
N PRO A 173 7.35 7.16 -2.70
CA PRO A 173 7.28 8.57 -3.12
C PRO A 173 8.20 8.82 -4.33
N GLU A 174 7.81 9.74 -5.21
CA GLU A 174 8.62 10.17 -6.37
C GLU A 174 9.95 10.82 -5.93
N LYS A 175 9.93 11.53 -4.79
CA LYS A 175 11.10 12.24 -4.23
C LYS A 175 11.42 11.75 -2.82
N PRO A 176 11.93 10.52 -2.64
CA PRO A 176 12.14 9.92 -1.32
C PRO A 176 13.13 10.69 -0.46
N LYS A 177 14.21 11.22 -1.05
CA LYS A 177 15.22 12.00 -0.33
C LYS A 177 14.67 13.31 0.24
N VAL A 178 13.75 13.95 -0.48
CA VAL A 178 13.09 15.19 -0.03
C VAL A 178 12.16 14.87 1.14
N LEU A 179 11.31 13.85 0.98
CA LEU A 179 10.41 13.40 2.04
C LEU A 179 11.19 13.02 3.31
N LEU A 180 12.32 12.31 3.18
CA LEU A 180 13.14 11.91 4.31
C LEU A 180 13.69 13.11 5.10
N LYS A 181 14.14 14.16 4.39
CA LYS A 181 14.60 15.41 5.01
C LYS A 181 13.47 16.10 5.78
N GLU A 182 12.26 16.11 5.22
CA GLU A 182 11.09 16.70 5.88
C GLU A 182 10.67 15.90 7.12
N LEU A 183 10.65 14.57 7.03
CA LEU A 183 10.37 13.69 8.18
C LEU A 183 11.39 13.92 9.30
N LYS A 184 12.70 14.00 8.98
CA LYS A 184 13.76 14.28 9.96
C LYS A 184 13.65 15.69 10.56
N ARG A 185 13.24 16.68 9.77
CA ARG A 185 12.97 18.04 10.27
C ARG A 185 11.82 18.04 11.29
N ASN A 186 10.78 17.27 11.02
CA ASN A 186 9.59 17.21 11.87
C ASN A 186 9.75 16.25 13.07
N ASN A 187 10.64 15.26 12.98
CA ASN A 187 11.02 14.37 14.08
C ASN A 187 12.55 14.25 14.15
N LYS A 188 13.16 15.03 15.06
CA LYS A 188 14.62 15.05 15.24
C LYS A 188 15.21 13.71 15.71
N ARG A 189 14.41 12.88 16.41
CA ARG A 189 14.84 11.57 16.92
C ARG A 189 14.84 10.48 15.86
N LEU A 190 14.23 10.74 14.70
CA LEU A 190 14.14 9.79 13.60
C LEU A 190 15.53 9.35 13.13
N THR A 191 15.75 8.05 13.03
CA THR A 191 16.93 7.50 12.33
C THR A 191 16.58 7.22 10.88
N ALA A 192 17.43 7.61 9.94
CA ALA A 192 17.14 7.50 8.53
C ALA A 192 18.30 6.85 7.78
N ARG A 193 18.00 5.89 6.91
CA ARG A 193 19.00 5.20 6.08
C ARG A 193 18.55 5.20 4.63
N ILE A 194 19.47 5.53 3.72
CA ILE A 194 19.29 5.41 2.29
C ILE A 194 20.21 4.30 1.80
N VAL A 195 19.65 3.34 1.06
CA VAL A 195 20.34 2.22 0.45
C VAL A 195 20.11 2.33 -1.06
N GLU A 196 21.16 2.69 -1.78
CA GLU A 196 21.16 2.73 -3.25
C GLU A 196 21.73 1.40 -3.78
N LEU A 197 20.95 0.72 -4.62
CA LEU A 197 21.32 -0.52 -5.26
C LEU A 197 21.84 -0.22 -6.68
N THR A 198 23.10 -0.57 -6.93
CA THR A 198 23.80 -0.35 -8.20
C THR A 198 24.29 -1.68 -8.78
N GLN A 199 24.72 -1.69 -10.04
CA GLN A 199 25.40 -2.82 -10.66
C GLN A 199 26.67 -3.23 -9.89
N ARG A 200 27.39 -2.25 -9.34
CA ARG A 200 28.66 -2.45 -8.62
C ARG A 200 28.47 -2.89 -7.17
N GLY A 201 27.23 -3.07 -6.70
CA GLY A 201 26.90 -3.39 -5.32
C GLY A 201 26.00 -2.32 -4.68
N LYS A 202 26.13 -2.11 -3.37
CA LYS A 202 25.27 -1.19 -2.61
C LYS A 202 26.03 0.02 -2.08
N ARG A 203 25.36 1.17 -2.05
CA ARG A 203 25.82 2.36 -1.34
C ARG A 203 24.85 2.66 -0.20
N ILE A 204 25.37 2.77 1.02
CA ILE A 204 24.58 3.10 2.21
C ILE A 204 24.94 4.52 2.65
N GLN A 205 23.92 5.32 2.88
CA GLN A 205 24.02 6.64 3.47
C GLN A 205 23.11 6.69 4.70
N ASP A 206 23.72 6.74 5.88
CA ASP A 206 23.00 6.98 7.12
C ASP A 206 22.86 8.50 7.34
N LEU A 207 21.65 8.92 7.69
CA LEU A 207 21.29 10.27 8.08
C LEU A 207 21.03 10.25 9.59
N SER A 208 22.02 10.73 10.34
CA SER A 208 21.93 10.95 11.79
C SER A 208 21.22 12.25 12.16
#